data_AF-A5FH13-F1
#
_entry.id   AF-A5FH13-F1
#
_cell.length_a   1.000
_cell.length_b   1.000
_cell.length_c   1.000
_cell.angle_alpha   90.00
_cell.angle_beta   90.00
_cell.angle_gamma   90.00
#
_symmetry.space_group_name_H-M   'P 1'
#
loop_
_entity.id
_entity.type
_entity.pdbx_description
1 polymer ?
#
loop_
_entity_poly.entity_id
_entity_poly.type
_entity_poly.pdbx_seq_one_letter_code
_entity_poly.pdbx_strand_id
1 'polypeptide(L)'
;MKKIFCLFIIVFSVIACYDKKSKNLSIEDEGTPIVKSVSRTIYKREFPIKDFSKIEVVSYYDRIMWDALEYKKEVPFNKVLVDNYKLTFDSTKIQERVILNKVQEKELLNLMVCDTCVPEQISAACYKPRHMILFRDKKNRIIGYDEFCIECVGSRSSDNLNGFQKYCYSDMQKLLENFGITLFIESGDEKRVKEEIDFIENIRKSK
;
A
#
# COMPACT_ATOMS: atom_id res chain seq x y z
N MET A 1 -18.94 -58.50 21.59
CA MET A 1 -17.49 -58.25 21.58
C MET A 1 -16.97 -58.24 20.14
N LYS A 2 -16.54 -57.08 19.65
CA LYS A 2 -15.43 -56.88 18.68
C LYS A 2 -15.34 -55.37 18.39
N LYS A 3 -14.27 -54.76 18.90
CA LYS A 3 -13.88 -53.37 18.60
C LYS A 3 -13.34 -53.34 17.17
N ILE A 4 -13.80 -52.41 16.34
CA ILE A 4 -13.12 -52.06 15.09
C ILE A 4 -12.90 -50.55 15.09
N PHE A 5 -11.63 -50.20 15.20
CA PHE A 5 -11.07 -48.87 15.07
C PHE A 5 -10.67 -48.74 13.61
N CYS A 6 -11.23 -47.79 12.85
CA CYS A 6 -10.70 -47.39 11.55
C CYS A 6 -10.65 -45.87 11.49
N LEU A 7 -9.42 -45.35 11.43
CA LEU A 7 -9.08 -43.95 11.29
C LEU A 7 -9.71 -43.36 10.03
N PHE A 8 -10.38 -42.20 10.17
CA PHE A 8 -10.60 -41.28 9.06
C PHE A 8 -9.33 -40.46 8.84
N ILE A 9 -8.56 -40.81 7.81
CA ILE A 9 -7.50 -39.94 7.29
C ILE A 9 -8.19 -38.91 6.38
N ILE A 10 -8.33 -37.68 6.87
CA ILE A 10 -8.74 -36.53 6.06
C ILE A 10 -7.49 -36.08 5.30
N VAL A 11 -7.45 -36.38 4.00
CA VAL A 11 -6.46 -35.86 3.07
C VAL A 11 -6.78 -34.38 2.84
N PHE A 12 -6.05 -33.49 3.50
CA PHE A 12 -6.00 -32.08 3.13
C PHE A 12 -5.27 -31.97 1.78
N SER A 13 -6.03 -31.64 0.73
CA SER A 13 -5.52 -31.17 -0.55
C SER A 13 -4.85 -29.81 -0.36
N VAL A 14 -3.54 -29.83 -0.11
CA VAL A 14 -2.65 -28.68 -0.21
C VAL A 14 -2.39 -28.43 -1.69
N ILE A 15 -2.88 -27.32 -2.23
CA ILE A 15 -2.40 -26.70 -3.47
C ILE A 15 -1.83 -25.35 -3.03
N ALA A 16 -0.59 -25.30 -2.54
CA ALA A 16 0.68 -25.22 -3.27
C ALA A 16 0.96 -23.80 -3.81
N CYS A 17 1.77 -23.05 -3.07
CA CYS A 17 2.55 -21.94 -3.60
C CYS A 17 3.41 -22.47 -4.75
N TYR A 18 3.31 -21.83 -5.92
CA TYR A 18 4.07 -22.24 -7.10
C TYR A 18 5.57 -21.96 -6.87
N ASP A 19 6.34 -23.00 -6.59
CA ASP A 19 7.80 -22.98 -6.68
C ASP A 19 8.21 -23.15 -8.16
N LYS A 20 8.68 -22.07 -8.77
CA LYS A 20 9.24 -22.09 -10.13
C LYS A 20 10.62 -22.75 -10.09
N LYS A 21 10.67 -24.04 -10.44
CA LYS A 21 11.91 -24.79 -10.65
C LYS A 21 12.69 -24.22 -11.85
N SER A 22 13.84 -23.60 -11.58
CA SER A 22 14.76 -23.06 -12.58
C SER A 22 15.29 -24.20 -13.48
N LYS A 23 15.06 -24.08 -14.80
CA LYS A 23 15.79 -24.82 -15.84
C LYS A 23 17.01 -23.98 -16.22
N ASN A 24 18.17 -24.61 -16.24
CA ASN A 24 19.41 -24.04 -16.78
C ASN A 24 19.21 -23.63 -18.24
N LEU A 25 19.55 -22.39 -18.58
CA LEU A 25 19.81 -21.95 -19.94
C LEU A 25 21.04 -21.04 -19.91
N SER A 26 22.11 -21.51 -20.55
CA SER A 26 23.36 -20.78 -20.76
C SER A 26 23.18 -19.80 -21.92
N ILE A 27 23.33 -18.50 -21.66
CA ILE A 27 23.66 -17.50 -22.67
C ILE A 27 24.66 -16.55 -22.02
N GLU A 28 25.85 -16.49 -22.61
CA GLU A 28 26.86 -15.45 -22.38
C GLU A 28 26.33 -14.13 -22.95
N ASP A 29 26.31 -13.05 -22.16
CA ASP A 29 26.65 -11.71 -22.66
C ASP A 29 26.93 -10.74 -21.49
N GLU A 30 27.83 -9.80 -21.72
CA GLU A 30 28.38 -8.85 -20.77
C GLU A 30 27.37 -7.77 -20.35
N GLY A 31 27.27 -7.47 -19.04
CA GLY A 31 26.57 -6.27 -18.55
C GLY A 31 26.06 -6.37 -17.11
N THR A 32 26.74 -5.67 -16.18
CA THR A 32 26.39 -5.38 -14.77
C THR A 32 26.01 -6.56 -13.86
N PRO A 33 26.57 -6.67 -12.63
CA PRO A 33 26.22 -7.77 -11.75
C PRO A 33 24.77 -7.61 -11.27
N ILE A 34 23.86 -8.38 -11.87
CA ILE A 34 22.54 -8.66 -11.29
C ILE A 34 22.82 -9.45 -10.02
N VAL A 35 22.90 -8.75 -8.89
CA VAL A 35 22.95 -9.37 -7.56
C VAL A 35 21.63 -10.11 -7.40
N LYS A 36 21.67 -11.44 -7.51
CA LYS A 36 20.54 -12.35 -7.26
C LYS A 36 19.88 -11.93 -5.94
N SER A 37 18.61 -11.54 -5.99
CA SER A 37 17.85 -11.26 -4.78
C SER A 37 17.87 -12.53 -3.93
N VAL A 38 18.54 -12.44 -2.78
CA VAL A 38 18.65 -13.53 -1.83
C VAL A 38 17.23 -13.82 -1.36
N SER A 39 16.73 -15.04 -1.59
CA SER A 39 15.40 -15.45 -1.15
C SER A 39 15.33 -15.29 0.38
N ARG A 40 14.71 -14.20 0.84
CA ARG A 40 14.50 -13.96 2.27
C ARG A 40 13.34 -14.85 2.74
N THR A 41 13.51 -15.50 3.88
CA THR A 41 12.44 -16.24 4.57
C THR A 41 11.22 -15.33 4.71
N ILE A 42 10.10 -15.72 4.10
CA ILE A 42 8.84 -14.95 4.17
C ILE A 42 8.25 -15.17 5.57
N TYR A 43 8.44 -14.21 6.47
CA TYR A 43 7.79 -14.22 7.78
C TYR A 43 6.38 -13.67 7.65
N LYS A 44 5.37 -14.53 7.83
CA LYS A 44 3.98 -14.10 7.91
C LYS A 44 3.67 -13.60 9.31
N ARG A 45 3.29 -12.33 9.41
CA ARG A 45 2.92 -11.69 10.67
C ARG A 45 1.41 -11.73 10.89
N GLU A 46 1.00 -11.58 12.13
CA GLU A 46 -0.40 -11.36 12.45
C GLU A 46 -0.77 -9.90 12.17
N PHE A 47 -1.84 -9.65 11.41
CA PHE A 47 -2.30 -8.29 11.15
C PHE A 47 -2.83 -7.65 12.45
N PRO A 48 -2.42 -6.41 12.80
CA PRO A 48 -2.60 -5.87 14.15
C PRO A 48 -3.98 -5.26 14.39
N ILE A 49 -4.69 -4.83 13.33
CA ILE A 49 -6.03 -4.27 13.46
C ILE A 49 -7.06 -5.40 13.36
N LYS A 50 -7.73 -5.72 14.47
CA LYS A 50 -8.72 -6.81 14.54
C LYS A 50 -10.16 -6.39 14.26
N ASP A 51 -10.53 -5.19 14.69
CA ASP A 51 -11.93 -4.74 14.73
C ASP A 51 -12.33 -3.81 13.57
N PHE A 52 -11.61 -3.87 12.44
CA PHE A 52 -12.05 -3.18 11.24
C PHE A 52 -13.24 -3.92 10.61
N SER A 53 -14.18 -3.17 10.04
CA SER A 53 -15.29 -3.71 9.26
C SER A 53 -15.19 -3.40 7.77
N LYS A 54 -14.37 -2.42 7.41
CA LYS A 54 -14.22 -1.94 6.03
C LYS A 54 -12.79 -1.45 5.80
N ILE A 55 -12.21 -1.84 4.67
CA ILE A 55 -10.99 -1.24 4.14
C ILE A 55 -11.35 -0.37 2.95
N GLU A 56 -10.72 0.80 2.89
CA GLU A 56 -10.93 1.78 1.85
C GLU A 56 -9.56 2.26 1.34
N VAL A 57 -9.39 2.28 0.02
CA VAL A 57 -8.24 2.91 -0.62
C VAL A 57 -8.71 4.26 -1.14
N VAL A 58 -7.99 5.31 -0.81
CA VAL A 58 -8.19 6.66 -1.36
C VAL A 58 -6.96 7.08 -2.14
N SER A 59 -7.19 7.76 -3.26
CA SER A 59 -6.12 8.37 -4.05
C SER A 59 -6.38 9.86 -4.23
N TYR A 60 -5.29 10.62 -4.25
CA TYR A 60 -5.27 12.07 -4.40
C TYR A 60 -3.97 12.50 -5.10
N TYR A 61 -3.98 13.70 -5.66
CA TYR A 61 -2.75 14.37 -6.05
C TYR A 61 -1.85 14.62 -4.85
N ASP A 62 -0.57 14.93 -5.05
CA ASP A 62 0.43 15.10 -4.00
C ASP A 62 -0.08 15.91 -2.80
N ARG A 63 -0.38 15.19 -1.71
CA ARG A 63 -0.97 15.80 -0.51
C ARG A 63 -0.09 16.87 0.07
N ILE A 64 1.22 16.68 0.06
CA ILE A 64 2.13 17.63 0.71
C ILE A 64 1.99 19.01 0.07
N MET A 65 1.79 19.09 -1.25
CA MET A 65 1.62 20.36 -1.96
C MET A 65 0.28 21.04 -1.66
N TRP A 66 -0.85 20.37 -1.89
CA TRP A 66 -2.14 21.03 -1.71
C TRP A 66 -2.52 21.23 -0.24
N ASP A 67 -2.12 20.32 0.66
CA ASP A 67 -2.39 20.45 2.10
C ASP A 67 -1.55 21.59 2.70
N ALA A 68 -0.32 21.83 2.22
CA ALA A 68 0.49 22.99 2.65
C ALA A 68 -0.19 24.33 2.38
N LEU A 69 -0.92 24.44 1.26
CA LEU A 69 -1.65 25.66 0.94
C LEU A 69 -2.72 25.97 2.01
N GLU A 70 -3.34 24.95 2.59
CA GLU A 70 -4.39 25.06 3.61
C GLU A 70 -3.81 25.08 5.04
N TYR A 71 -2.69 24.39 5.25
CA TYR A 71 -2.05 24.22 6.54
C TYR A 71 -1.01 25.30 6.82
N LYS A 72 -1.47 26.47 7.29
CA LYS A 72 -0.61 27.57 7.78
C LYS A 72 0.50 28.04 6.80
N LYS A 73 0.45 27.63 5.52
CA LYS A 73 1.53 27.82 4.53
C LYS A 73 2.85 27.12 4.91
N GLU A 74 2.80 26.11 5.77
CA GLU A 74 3.95 25.29 6.16
C GLU A 74 3.84 23.89 5.54
N VAL A 75 4.99 23.27 5.26
CA VAL A 75 4.99 21.92 4.67
C VAL A 75 4.56 20.89 5.72
N PRO A 76 3.43 20.17 5.53
CA PRO A 76 2.80 19.36 6.57
C PRO A 76 3.44 17.97 6.69
N PHE A 77 4.77 17.88 6.68
CA PHE A 77 5.50 16.60 6.79
C PHE A 77 5.17 15.87 8.10
N ASN A 78 5.02 16.61 9.20
CA ASN A 78 4.73 16.05 10.53
C ASN A 78 3.25 16.20 10.93
N LYS A 79 2.38 16.65 10.02
CA LYS A 79 0.95 16.81 10.32
C LYS A 79 0.35 15.44 10.66
N VAL A 80 -0.37 15.36 11.78
CA VAL A 80 -1.19 14.19 12.14
C VAL A 80 -2.27 14.03 11.07
N LEU A 81 -2.33 12.89 10.39
CA LEU A 81 -3.25 12.69 9.24
C LEU A 81 -4.65 12.22 9.66
N VAL A 82 -4.73 11.55 10.80
CA VAL A 82 -5.97 11.09 11.40
C VAL A 82 -5.98 11.51 12.86
N ASP A 83 -6.99 12.29 13.24
CA ASP A 83 -7.25 12.67 14.63
C ASP A 83 -8.75 12.52 14.92
N ASN A 84 -9.09 12.14 16.15
CA ASN A 84 -10.48 11.90 16.56
C ASN A 84 -11.25 11.03 15.56
N TYR A 85 -10.58 9.99 15.04
CA TYR A 85 -11.10 9.03 14.07
C TYR A 85 -11.48 9.59 12.68
N LYS A 86 -11.00 10.78 12.32
CA LYS A 86 -11.29 11.47 11.05
C LYS A 86 -10.00 11.96 10.40
N LEU A 87 -10.05 12.17 9.07
CA LEU A 87 -8.97 12.83 8.35
C LEU A 87 -8.83 14.28 8.83
N THR A 88 -7.60 14.75 8.95
CA THR A 88 -7.28 16.14 9.37
C THR A 88 -6.98 17.07 8.18
N PHE A 89 -7.02 16.53 6.96
CA PHE A 89 -6.93 17.28 5.72
C PHE A 89 -8.28 17.30 5.01
N ASP A 90 -8.45 18.24 4.06
CA ASP A 90 -9.68 18.37 3.30
C ASP A 90 -9.96 17.11 2.44
N SER A 91 -10.90 16.29 2.91
CA SER A 91 -11.29 15.06 2.23
C SER A 91 -11.97 15.28 0.87
N THR A 92 -12.37 16.51 0.54
CA THR A 92 -12.89 16.84 -0.80
C THR A 92 -11.81 16.83 -1.88
N LYS A 93 -10.53 16.81 -1.50
CA LYS A 93 -9.40 16.68 -2.43
C LYS A 93 -9.12 15.24 -2.87
N ILE A 94 -9.83 14.27 -2.30
CA ILE A 94 -9.74 12.86 -2.69
C ILE A 94 -10.36 12.69 -4.08
N GLN A 95 -9.56 12.20 -5.03
CA GLN A 95 -9.95 12.03 -6.43
C GLN A 95 -10.58 10.66 -6.69
N GLU A 96 -10.06 9.62 -6.02
CA GLU A 96 -10.56 8.26 -6.18
C GLU A 96 -10.78 7.62 -4.81
N ARG A 97 -11.80 6.76 -4.74
CA ARG A 97 -12.16 6.02 -3.54
C ARG A 97 -12.66 4.64 -3.94
N VAL A 98 -11.98 3.61 -3.46
CA VAL A 98 -12.37 2.21 -3.66
C VAL A 98 -12.62 1.58 -2.30
N ILE A 99 -13.84 1.10 -2.08
CA ILE A 99 -14.17 0.27 -0.93
C ILE A 99 -13.87 -1.18 -1.32
N LEU A 100 -12.97 -1.81 -0.57
CA LEU A 100 -12.53 -3.15 -0.91
C LEU A 100 -13.62 -4.19 -0.61
N ASN A 101 -13.83 -5.10 -1.56
CA ASN A 101 -14.60 -6.31 -1.32
C ASN A 101 -13.76 -7.35 -0.55
N LYS A 102 -14.38 -8.46 -0.12
CA LYS A 102 -13.70 -9.47 0.72
C LYS A 102 -12.50 -10.15 0.04
N VAL A 103 -12.50 -10.27 -1.28
CA VAL A 103 -11.37 -10.82 -2.03
C VAL A 103 -10.21 -9.83 -2.01
N GLN A 104 -10.48 -8.57 -2.34
CA GLN A 104 -9.49 -7.49 -2.34
C GLN A 104 -8.92 -7.24 -0.93
N GLU A 105 -9.75 -7.24 0.11
CA GLU A 105 -9.30 -7.16 1.51
C GLU A 105 -8.30 -8.28 1.84
N LYS A 106 -8.59 -9.51 1.42
CA LYS A 106 -7.71 -10.66 1.67
C LYS A 106 -6.38 -10.52 0.93
N GLU A 107 -6.40 -10.08 -0.33
CA GLU A 107 -5.19 -9.87 -1.12
C GLU A 107 -4.30 -8.77 -0.53
N LEU A 108 -4.90 -7.64 -0.14
CA LEU A 108 -4.19 -6.56 0.53
C LEU A 108 -3.56 -7.00 1.84
N LEU A 109 -4.35 -7.62 2.72
CA LEU A 109 -3.85 -8.07 4.01
C LEU A 109 -2.74 -9.10 3.86
N ASN A 110 -2.85 -10.02 2.88
CA ASN A 110 -1.78 -10.98 2.58
C ASN A 110 -0.49 -10.28 2.16
N LEU A 111 -0.56 -9.23 1.34
CA LEU A 111 0.61 -8.44 0.98
C LEU A 111 1.22 -7.74 2.21
N MET A 112 0.41 -7.08 3.04
CA MET A 112 0.88 -6.31 4.20
C MET A 112 1.51 -7.18 5.30
N VAL A 113 1.05 -8.43 5.47
CA VAL A 113 1.59 -9.32 6.51
C VAL A 113 2.85 -10.07 6.09
N CYS A 114 3.17 -10.09 4.79
CA CYS A 114 4.36 -10.75 4.29
C CYS A 114 5.54 -9.77 4.25
N ASP A 115 6.65 -10.17 4.87
CA ASP A 115 7.94 -9.46 4.76
C ASP A 115 8.61 -9.88 3.44
N THR A 116 8.11 -9.36 2.32
CA THR A 116 8.62 -9.69 0.97
C THR A 116 9.74 -8.75 0.52
N CYS A 117 9.83 -7.58 1.17
CA CYS A 117 10.71 -6.50 0.75
C CYS A 117 11.19 -5.74 1.98
N VAL A 118 12.50 -5.50 2.06
CA VAL A 118 13.01 -4.40 2.88
C VAL A 118 13.29 -3.28 1.89
N PRO A 119 12.42 -2.28 1.78
CA PRO A 119 12.66 -1.16 0.89
C PRO A 119 14.01 -0.50 1.23
N GLU A 120 14.88 -0.34 0.24
CA GLU A 120 16.05 0.51 0.38
C GLU A 120 15.55 1.96 0.50
N GLN A 121 15.89 2.63 1.60
CA GLN A 121 15.40 3.98 1.87
C GLN A 121 15.91 4.94 0.79
N ILE A 122 14.99 5.56 0.04
CA ILE A 122 15.28 6.71 -0.81
C ILE A 122 15.19 7.98 0.04
N SER A 123 15.94 9.02 -0.35
CA SER A 123 16.00 10.33 0.32
C SER A 123 14.62 10.87 0.77
N ALA A 124 14.54 11.31 2.04
CA ALA A 124 13.33 11.86 2.66
C ALA A 124 12.76 13.11 1.95
N ALA A 125 13.56 13.80 1.13
CA ALA A 125 13.12 14.99 0.38
C ALA A 125 12.11 14.68 -0.75
N CYS A 126 11.87 13.39 -1.05
CA CYS A 126 11.02 12.97 -2.15
C CYS A 126 9.53 12.84 -1.76
N TYR A 127 9.15 12.75 -0.49
CA TYR A 127 7.82 12.25 -0.09
C TYR A 127 6.61 13.01 -0.69
N LYS A 128 6.02 12.43 -1.74
CA LYS A 128 4.84 12.92 -2.49
C LYS A 128 3.73 11.87 -2.46
N PRO A 129 3.05 11.68 -1.33
CA PRO A 129 2.06 10.63 -1.19
C PRO A 129 0.82 10.92 -2.03
N ARG A 130 0.36 9.90 -2.75
CA ARG A 130 -0.83 9.95 -3.62
C ARG A 130 -1.88 8.89 -3.30
N HIS A 131 -1.56 7.99 -2.37
CA HIS A 131 -2.45 6.91 -1.96
C HIS A 131 -2.43 6.72 -0.45
N MET A 132 -3.59 6.37 0.10
CA MET A 132 -3.73 5.98 1.50
C MET A 132 -4.74 4.84 1.63
N ILE A 133 -4.37 3.84 2.43
CA ILE A 133 -5.28 2.78 2.88
C ILE A 133 -5.87 3.22 4.22
N LEU A 134 -7.18 3.09 4.37
CA LEU A 134 -7.95 3.43 5.55
C LEU A 134 -8.65 2.19 6.10
N PHE A 135 -8.40 1.89 7.36
CA PHE A 135 -9.09 0.84 8.12
C PHE A 135 -10.18 1.48 8.96
N ARG A 136 -11.43 1.10 8.71
CA ARG A 136 -12.59 1.66 9.41
C ARG A 136 -13.33 0.61 10.22
N ASP A 137 -13.81 1.03 11.38
CA ASP A 137 -14.68 0.20 12.22
C ASP A 137 -16.15 0.25 11.78
N LYS A 138 -17.01 -0.48 12.51
CA LYS A 138 -18.46 -0.54 12.25
C LYS A 138 -19.19 0.80 12.41
N LYS A 139 -18.58 1.78 13.09
CA LYS A 139 -19.07 3.16 13.24
C LYS A 139 -18.49 4.09 12.16
N ASN A 140 -17.82 3.54 11.15
CA ASN A 140 -17.14 4.26 10.07
C ASN A 140 -15.98 5.15 10.55
N ARG A 141 -15.48 4.93 11.77
CA ARG A 141 -14.33 5.63 12.37
C ARG A 141 -13.04 5.11 11.77
N ILE A 142 -12.11 5.99 11.42
CA ILE A 142 -10.76 5.57 10.99
C ILE A 142 -10.00 5.11 12.22
N ILE A 143 -9.63 3.84 12.25
CA ILE A 143 -8.91 3.18 13.36
C ILE A 143 -7.49 2.77 12.97
N GLY A 144 -7.12 2.95 11.71
CA GLY A 144 -5.75 2.85 11.24
C GLY A 144 -5.62 3.36 9.80
N TYR A 145 -4.42 3.75 9.42
CA TYR A 145 -4.13 4.18 8.06
C TYR A 145 -2.70 3.83 7.66
N ASP A 146 -2.48 3.77 6.35
CA ASP A 146 -1.17 3.65 5.72
C ASP A 146 -1.13 4.55 4.48
N GLU A 147 -0.46 5.70 4.58
CA GLU A 147 -0.20 6.63 3.47
C GLU A 147 1.16 6.31 2.86
N PHE A 148 1.24 6.22 1.55
CA PHE A 148 2.51 5.93 0.90
C PHE A 148 2.75 6.68 -0.39
N CYS A 149 4.04 6.80 -0.70
CA CYS A 149 4.58 7.32 -1.93
C CYS A 149 5.36 6.20 -2.63
N ILE A 150 4.83 5.71 -3.75
CA ILE A 150 5.42 4.62 -4.53
C ILE A 150 6.78 5.04 -5.08
N GLU A 151 6.87 6.23 -5.70
CA GLU A 151 8.10 6.76 -6.31
C GLU A 151 9.24 6.91 -5.31
N CYS A 152 8.91 7.28 -4.06
CA CYS A 152 9.91 7.58 -3.04
C CYS A 152 10.11 6.43 -2.06
N VAL A 153 9.41 5.32 -2.26
CA VAL A 153 9.54 4.12 -1.41
C VAL A 153 9.32 4.49 0.07
N GLY A 154 8.38 5.40 0.32
CA GLY A 154 8.16 6.02 1.62
C GLY A 154 6.72 5.87 2.10
N SER A 155 6.53 5.80 3.41
CA SER A 155 5.21 5.66 4.01
C SER A 155 5.08 6.37 5.35
N ARG A 156 3.84 6.63 5.73
CA ARG A 156 3.42 7.14 7.03
C ARG A 156 2.17 6.38 7.43
N SER A 157 2.21 5.72 8.57
CA SER A 157 1.10 4.93 9.06
C SER A 157 0.71 5.33 10.48
N SER A 158 -0.45 4.87 10.91
CA SER A 158 -0.85 4.94 12.31
C SER A 158 0.02 4.03 13.18
N ASP A 159 0.16 4.35 14.47
CA ASP A 159 1.03 3.61 15.41
C ASP A 159 0.79 2.10 15.43
N ASN A 160 -0.48 1.68 15.29
CA ASN A 160 -0.87 0.27 15.25
C ASN A 160 -0.47 -0.47 13.96
N LEU A 161 0.00 0.22 12.93
CA LEU A 161 0.51 -0.34 11.67
C LEU A 161 2.00 -0.05 11.49
N ASN A 162 2.70 0.45 12.52
CA ASN A 162 4.12 0.70 12.44
C ASN A 162 4.89 -0.59 12.09
N GLY A 163 5.71 -0.52 11.05
CA GLY A 163 6.50 -1.64 10.56
C GLY A 163 5.73 -2.63 9.69
N PHE A 164 4.46 -2.40 9.33
CA PHE A 164 3.71 -3.25 8.39
C PHE A 164 3.97 -2.93 6.90
N GLN A 165 4.85 -1.97 6.62
CA GLN A 165 5.24 -1.51 5.29
C GLN A 165 6.45 -2.29 4.75
N LYS A 166 6.39 -3.62 4.83
CA LYS A 166 7.48 -4.52 4.42
C LYS A 166 7.18 -5.31 3.14
N TYR A 167 6.43 -4.66 2.26
CA TYR A 167 6.11 -5.13 0.93
C TYR A 167 6.83 -4.26 -0.10
N CYS A 168 7.03 -4.77 -1.31
CA CYS A 168 7.58 -3.95 -2.39
C CYS A 168 6.47 -3.00 -2.88
N TYR A 169 6.79 -1.71 -3.02
CA TYR A 169 5.80 -0.72 -3.48
C TYR A 169 5.30 -0.99 -4.90
N SER A 170 6.08 -1.66 -5.74
CA SER A 170 5.65 -2.13 -7.06
C SER A 170 4.57 -3.22 -6.98
N ASP A 171 4.62 -4.10 -5.97
CA ASP A 171 3.56 -5.09 -5.74
C ASP A 171 2.28 -4.40 -5.23
N MET A 172 2.44 -3.40 -4.36
CA MET A 172 1.32 -2.58 -3.90
C MET A 172 0.69 -1.81 -5.06
N GLN A 173 1.48 -1.19 -5.94
CA GLN A 173 0.99 -0.49 -7.13
C GLN A 173 0.14 -1.41 -8.00
N LYS A 174 0.68 -2.57 -8.39
CA LYS A 174 -0.06 -3.57 -9.20
C LYS A 174 -1.34 -4.02 -8.51
N LEU A 175 -1.31 -4.19 -7.20
CA LEU A 175 -2.49 -4.57 -6.43
C LEU A 175 -3.56 -3.47 -6.49
N LEU A 176 -3.17 -2.20 -6.33
CA LEU A 176 -4.09 -1.07 -6.42
C LEU A 176 -4.67 -0.92 -7.84
N GLU A 177 -3.86 -1.10 -8.88
CA GLU A 177 -4.34 -1.14 -10.28
C GLU A 177 -5.42 -2.21 -10.46
N ASN A 178 -5.20 -3.42 -9.94
CA ASN A 178 -6.19 -4.51 -9.98
C ASN A 178 -7.45 -4.20 -9.16
N PHE A 179 -7.37 -3.29 -8.18
CA PHE A 179 -8.52 -2.82 -7.42
C PHE A 179 -9.32 -1.73 -8.15
N GLY A 180 -8.84 -1.25 -9.30
CA GLY A 180 -9.47 -0.22 -10.10
C GLY A 180 -9.03 1.20 -9.77
N ILE A 181 -7.91 1.37 -9.06
CA ILE A 181 -7.26 2.67 -8.91
C ILE A 181 -6.62 3.05 -10.24
N THR A 182 -6.77 4.29 -10.68
CA THR A 182 -6.22 4.78 -11.96
C THR A 182 -5.33 5.99 -11.83
N LEU A 183 -5.36 6.66 -10.66
CA LEU A 183 -4.53 7.83 -10.39
C LEU A 183 -3.09 7.43 -10.04
N PHE A 184 -2.30 7.10 -11.04
CA PHE A 184 -0.84 6.98 -10.92
C PHE A 184 -0.18 8.10 -11.72
N ILE A 185 0.84 8.71 -11.12
CA ILE A 185 1.62 9.79 -11.75
C ILE A 185 3.05 9.31 -11.76
N GLU A 186 3.53 9.00 -12.95
CA GLU A 186 4.89 8.55 -13.18
C GLU A 186 5.73 9.68 -13.77
N SER A 187 7.01 9.71 -13.42
CA SER A 187 7.98 10.63 -13.99
C SER A 187 8.11 10.40 -15.51
N GLY A 188 7.45 11.25 -16.30
CA GLY A 188 7.38 11.15 -17.76
C GLY A 188 5.96 11.20 -18.33
N ASP A 189 4.93 11.03 -17.50
CA ASP A 189 3.53 11.27 -17.90
C ASP A 189 3.20 12.76 -17.83
N GLU A 190 3.62 13.50 -18.87
CA GLU A 190 3.42 14.95 -18.94
C GLU A 190 1.96 15.38 -18.76
N LYS A 191 1.02 14.55 -19.23
CA LYS A 191 -0.41 14.83 -19.09
C LYS A 191 -0.85 14.76 -17.63
N ARG A 192 -0.54 13.66 -16.93
CA ARG A 192 -0.91 13.50 -15.51
C ARG A 192 -0.18 14.48 -14.60
N VAL A 193 1.08 14.77 -14.91
CA VAL A 193 1.85 15.81 -14.20
C VAL A 193 1.19 17.18 -14.37
N LYS A 194 0.77 17.52 -15.59
CA LYS A 194 0.05 18.77 -15.85
C LYS A 194 -1.30 18.82 -15.13
N GLU A 195 -2.05 17.72 -15.11
CA GLU A 195 -3.32 17.61 -14.35
C GLU A 195 -3.12 17.89 -12.85
N GLU A 196 -2.07 17.33 -12.24
CA GLU A 196 -1.71 17.58 -10.84
C GLU A 196 -1.33 19.04 -10.59
N ILE A 197 -0.51 19.64 -11.46
CA ILE A 197 -0.11 21.05 -11.36
C ILE A 197 -1.33 21.97 -11.49
N ASP A 198 -2.18 21.75 -12.50
CA ASP A 198 -3.39 22.53 -12.74
C ASP A 198 -4.34 22.44 -11.53
N PHE A 199 -4.48 21.25 -10.93
CA PHE A 199 -5.25 21.05 -9.70
C PHE A 199 -4.73 21.89 -8.53
N ILE A 200 -3.42 21.86 -8.27
CA ILE A 200 -2.79 22.63 -7.18
C ILE A 200 -2.95 24.14 -7.41
N GLU A 201 -2.73 24.61 -8.64
CA GLU A 201 -2.88 26.03 -8.99
C GLU A 201 -4.32 26.51 -8.88
N ASN A 202 -5.31 25.67 -9.19
CA ASN A 202 -6.72 26.01 -9.00
C ASN A 202 -7.08 26.17 -7.52
N ILE A 203 -6.54 25.33 -6.63
CA ILE A 203 -6.70 25.50 -5.17
C ILE A 203 -6.08 26.82 -4.73
N ARG A 204 -4.89 27.15 -5.24
CA ARG A 204 -4.18 28.39 -4.90
C ARG A 204 -4.95 29.65 -5.30
N LYS A 205 -5.59 29.65 -6.47
CA LYS A 205 -6.39 30.78 -6.97
C LYS A 205 -7.74 30.95 -6.26
N SER A 206 -8.25 29.90 -5.63
CA SER A 206 -9.55 29.89 -4.97
C SER A 206 -9.50 30.42 -3.52
N LYS A 207 -8.36 30.95 -3.08
CA LYS A 207 -8.13 31.54 -1.76
C LYS A 207 -7.86 33.02 -1.85
#